data_AF-A0A7L2JEV7-F1
#
_entry.id   AF-A0A7L2JEV7-F1
#
_cell.length_a   1.000
_cell.length_b   1.000
_cell.length_c   1.000
_cell.angle_alpha   90.00
_cell.angle_beta   90.00
_cell.angle_gamma   90.00
#
_symmetry.space_group_name_H-M   'P 1'
#
loop_
_entity.id
_entity.type
_entity.pdbx_description
1 polymer ?
#
loop_
_entity_poly.entity_id
_entity_poly.type
_entity_poly.pdbx_seq_one_letter_code
_entity_poly.pdbx_strand_id
1 'polypeptide(L)'
;MAGVMFCEPRHLYNIINQYRWRSRLTEPNYLCLLDARSQREFNDSHIITAQRIELSPAGEYLIPNPEELGYVRFCVVYDHDTGFLGCTDYQEEEKETDTGPAWANSSLVSLDAGEGDALLHARNLEQYTRYPVLVLKGGYKLFSACYHFLKSQKTLWMPQELDTFQPYPVEILPAKLYMGNFKQASDKQIQKDLKIKALVNVSEQPVTLFTEEGKSLHISVPDSLEADLFSSFPTISHFIDAQLDVGAVLVLSSLGISRSSTATMAYLMHSCRFSLQRAWKYLLKCKMNMRPHRGFVEQLSAWENQIYGCPVTDVTEPNY
;
A
#
# COMPACT_ATOMS: atom_id res chain seq x y z
N MET A 1 0.15 -23.35 -10.30
CA MET A 1 1.51 -22.83 -10.10
C MET A 1 1.40 -21.34 -9.82
N ALA A 2 2.09 -20.85 -8.81
CA ALA A 2 2.05 -19.45 -8.40
C ALA A 2 3.02 -18.66 -9.29
N GLY A 3 2.57 -18.23 -10.46
CA GLY A 3 3.45 -17.57 -11.45
C GLY A 3 4.04 -16.24 -10.95
N VAL A 4 4.95 -15.65 -11.73
CA VAL A 4 5.50 -14.31 -11.49
C VAL A 4 4.49 -13.22 -11.83
N MET A 5 4.39 -12.19 -10.98
CA MET A 5 3.66 -10.95 -11.26
C MET A 5 4.55 -9.74 -11.02
N PHE A 6 4.17 -8.60 -11.58
CA PHE A 6 4.84 -7.34 -11.31
C PHE A 6 4.14 -6.56 -10.20
N CYS A 7 4.91 -5.88 -9.35
CA CYS A 7 4.38 -4.94 -8.37
C CYS A 7 4.93 -3.53 -8.61
N GLU A 8 4.05 -2.53 -8.46
CA GLU A 8 4.45 -1.12 -8.49
C GLU A 8 5.19 -0.74 -7.20
N PRO A 9 6.10 0.25 -7.22
CA PRO A 9 6.78 0.75 -6.02
C PRO A 9 5.82 1.10 -4.86
N ARG A 10 4.67 1.71 -5.18
CA ARG A 10 3.62 2.02 -4.20
C ARG A 10 3.03 0.78 -3.53
N HIS A 11 2.90 -0.32 -4.27
CA HIS A 11 2.42 -1.58 -3.69
C HIS A 11 3.43 -2.11 -2.68
N LEU A 12 4.73 -2.13 -3.01
CA LEU A 12 5.79 -2.52 -2.07
C LEU A 12 5.85 -1.58 -0.86
N TYR A 13 5.74 -0.27 -1.07
CA TYR A 13 5.67 0.73 0.01
C TYR A 13 4.54 0.38 0.99
N ASN A 14 3.34 0.08 0.48
CA ASN A 14 2.21 -0.29 1.33
C ASN A 14 2.42 -1.64 2.03
N ILE A 15 3.03 -2.63 1.38
CA ILE A 15 3.37 -3.91 2.01
C ILE A 15 4.32 -3.70 3.19
N ILE A 16 5.39 -2.92 3.01
CA ILE A 16 6.38 -2.62 4.06
C ILE A 16 5.72 -1.91 5.25
N ASN A 17 4.77 -1.01 4.98
CA ASN A 17 4.18 -0.13 5.97
C ASN A 17 2.88 -0.67 6.62
N GLN A 18 2.55 -1.96 6.46
CA GLN A 18 1.40 -2.52 7.17
C GLN A 18 1.67 -2.58 8.68
N TYR A 19 0.70 -2.07 9.45
CA TYR A 19 0.77 -1.96 10.90
C TYR A 19 -0.48 -2.54 11.55
N ARG A 20 -0.27 -3.25 12.65
CA ARG A 20 -1.32 -3.85 13.47
C ARG A 20 -1.20 -3.33 14.91
N TRP A 21 -0.43 -4.03 15.75
CA TRP A 21 -0.01 -3.61 17.10
C TRP A 21 1.49 -3.29 17.09
N ARG A 22 2.20 -3.88 16.13
CA ARG A 22 3.58 -3.64 15.73
C ARG A 22 3.63 -3.64 14.19
N SER A 23 4.78 -3.31 13.61
CA SER A 23 5.03 -3.51 12.18
C SER A 23 4.78 -4.97 11.80
N ARG A 24 4.14 -5.23 10.65
CA ARG A 24 3.99 -6.62 10.16
C ARG A 24 5.31 -7.22 9.66
N LEU A 25 6.35 -6.41 9.49
CA LEU A 25 7.69 -6.89 9.17
C LEU A 25 8.29 -7.78 10.26
N THR A 26 7.78 -7.74 11.49
CA THR A 26 8.22 -8.63 12.57
C THR A 26 7.67 -10.05 12.42
N GLU A 27 6.71 -10.25 11.53
CA GLU A 27 6.13 -11.56 11.26
C GLU A 27 6.97 -12.29 10.20
N PRO A 28 7.59 -13.44 10.51
CA PRO A 28 8.52 -14.10 9.60
C PRO A 28 7.88 -14.53 8.27
N ASN A 29 6.59 -14.86 8.30
CA ASN A 29 5.84 -15.34 7.13
C ASN A 29 5.14 -14.22 6.34
N TYR A 30 5.43 -12.95 6.64
CA TYR A 30 4.74 -11.82 6.01
C TYR A 30 5.41 -11.34 4.73
N LEU A 31 6.68 -10.93 4.79
CA LEU A 31 7.43 -10.36 3.68
C LEU A 31 8.84 -10.95 3.59
N CYS A 32 9.19 -11.50 2.43
CA CYS A 32 10.56 -11.79 2.04
C CYS A 32 10.91 -10.85 0.88
N LEU A 33 11.87 -9.94 1.11
CA LEU A 33 12.31 -8.95 0.13
C LEU A 33 13.73 -9.28 -0.29
N LEU A 34 13.93 -9.57 -1.57
CA LEU A 34 15.18 -10.07 -2.12
C LEU A 34 15.80 -9.08 -3.10
N ASP A 35 17.06 -8.77 -2.88
CA ASP A 35 17.87 -7.89 -3.71
C ASP A 35 18.79 -8.73 -4.61
N ALA A 36 18.58 -8.64 -5.92
CA ALA A 36 19.34 -9.31 -6.96
C ALA A 36 20.60 -8.55 -7.39
N ARG A 37 20.86 -7.35 -6.84
CA ARG A 37 22.01 -6.51 -7.23
C ARG A 37 23.32 -7.03 -6.66
N SER A 38 24.42 -6.45 -7.13
CA SER A 38 25.76 -6.80 -6.65
C SER A 38 25.95 -6.51 -5.16
N GLN A 39 26.87 -7.23 -4.52
CA GLN A 39 27.25 -6.98 -3.11
C GLN A 39 27.62 -5.51 -2.86
N ARG A 40 28.31 -4.88 -3.81
CA ARG A 40 28.73 -3.47 -3.69
C ARG A 40 27.52 -2.55 -3.63
N GLU A 41 26.58 -2.70 -4.56
CA GLU A 41 25.35 -1.89 -4.59
C GLU A 41 24.48 -2.12 -3.36
N PHE A 42 24.35 -3.37 -2.91
CA PHE A 42 23.61 -3.71 -1.70
C PHE A 42 24.19 -3.03 -0.45
N ASN A 43 25.53 -3.04 -0.32
CA ASN A 43 26.24 -2.41 0.79
C ASN A 43 26.16 -0.88 0.76
N ASP A 44 26.15 -0.29 -0.44
CA ASP A 44 26.03 1.15 -0.61
C ASP A 44 24.65 1.64 -0.14
N SER A 45 23.58 0.95 -0.57
CA SER A 45 22.22 1.09 -0.01
C SER A 45 21.24 0.07 -0.59
N HIS A 46 20.32 -0.43 0.23
CA HIS A 46 19.24 -1.34 -0.13
C HIS A 46 17.89 -0.88 0.44
N ILE A 47 16.78 -1.47 -0.04
CA ILE A 47 15.46 -1.25 0.56
C ILE A 47 15.46 -1.85 1.96
N ILE A 48 14.84 -1.19 2.94
CA ILE A 48 14.73 -1.70 4.31
C ILE A 48 14.29 -3.16 4.34
N THR A 49 14.88 -3.94 5.24
CA THR A 49 14.66 -5.40 5.42
C THR A 49 14.99 -6.29 4.22
N ALA A 50 15.57 -5.74 3.14
CA ALA A 50 15.97 -6.56 2.00
C ALA A 50 17.16 -7.47 2.32
N GLN A 51 17.12 -8.67 1.77
CA GLN A 51 18.18 -9.66 1.86
C GLN A 51 18.82 -9.82 0.47
N ARG A 52 20.15 -9.81 0.40
CA ARG A 52 20.84 -10.02 -0.87
C ARG A 52 20.73 -11.49 -1.26
N ILE A 53 20.45 -11.75 -2.54
CA ILE A 53 20.56 -13.09 -3.10
C ILE A 53 22.04 -13.46 -3.23
N GLU A 54 22.42 -14.62 -2.70
CA GLU A 54 23.79 -15.09 -2.76
C GLU A 54 24.00 -16.07 -3.91
N LEU A 55 25.22 -16.10 -4.44
CA LEU A 55 25.65 -17.05 -5.45
C LEU A 55 26.48 -18.15 -4.77
N SER A 56 26.19 -19.40 -5.10
CA SER A 56 27.00 -20.54 -4.71
C SER A 56 28.37 -20.46 -5.41
N PRO A 57 29.40 -21.16 -4.90
CA PRO A 57 30.71 -21.24 -5.56
C PRO A 57 30.65 -21.79 -7.00
N ALA A 58 29.56 -22.49 -7.35
CA ALA A 58 29.31 -23.02 -8.69
C ALA A 58 28.60 -22.01 -9.63
N GLY A 59 28.28 -20.80 -9.13
CA GLY A 59 27.53 -19.78 -9.87
C GLY A 59 26.01 -19.99 -9.87
N GLU A 60 25.50 -20.92 -9.05
CA GLU A 60 24.05 -21.15 -8.90
C GLU A 60 23.48 -20.26 -7.79
N TYR A 61 22.28 -19.75 -7.96
CA TYR A 61 21.65 -18.88 -6.95
C TYR A 61 21.23 -19.66 -5.71
N LEU A 62 21.63 -19.17 -4.54
CA LEU A 62 21.22 -19.72 -3.25
C LEU A 62 19.85 -19.18 -2.87
N ILE A 63 18.91 -20.09 -2.70
CA ILE A 63 17.54 -19.76 -2.30
C ILE A 63 17.52 -19.63 -0.77
N PRO A 64 17.14 -18.46 -0.23
CA PRO A 64 17.04 -18.27 1.21
C PRO A 64 15.92 -19.15 1.77
N ASN A 65 16.26 -20.04 2.71
CA ASN A 65 15.35 -20.93 3.45
C ASN A 65 14.13 -21.40 2.64
N PRO A 66 14.29 -22.37 1.71
CA PRO A 66 13.21 -22.79 0.81
C PRO A 66 11.96 -23.30 1.54
N GLU A 67 12.12 -23.83 2.76
CA GLU A 67 11.00 -24.27 3.61
C GLU A 67 10.13 -23.11 4.09
N GLU A 68 10.73 -21.94 4.37
CA GLU A 68 10.01 -20.75 4.86
C GLU A 68 9.27 -20.04 3.73
N LEU A 69 9.86 -20.00 2.51
CA LEU A 69 9.25 -19.38 1.33
C LEU A 69 7.87 -19.94 0.98
N GLY A 70 7.61 -21.21 1.31
CA GLY A 70 6.30 -21.83 1.13
C GLY A 70 5.18 -21.20 1.96
N TYR A 71 5.52 -20.49 3.04
CA TYR A 71 4.58 -19.84 3.95
C TYR A 71 4.58 -18.32 3.85
N VAL A 72 5.57 -17.73 3.17
CA VAL A 72 5.69 -16.29 2.99
C VAL A 72 4.52 -15.76 2.14
N ARG A 73 3.81 -14.76 2.66
CA ARG A 73 2.68 -14.13 1.97
C ARG A 73 3.11 -13.25 0.79
N PHE A 74 4.18 -12.47 0.97
CA PHE A 74 4.73 -11.60 -0.07
C PHE A 74 6.21 -11.93 -0.29
N CYS A 75 6.52 -12.55 -1.43
CA CYS A 75 7.89 -12.71 -1.90
C CYS A 75 8.13 -11.67 -2.99
N VAL A 76 9.04 -10.71 -2.75
CA VAL A 76 9.32 -9.61 -3.67
C VAL A 76 10.79 -9.65 -4.05
N VAL A 77 11.08 -9.57 -5.35
CA VAL A 77 12.43 -9.56 -5.91
C VAL A 77 12.63 -8.27 -6.70
N TYR A 78 13.81 -7.66 -6.57
CA TYR A 78 14.17 -6.47 -7.34
C TYR A 78 15.64 -6.48 -7.76
N ASP A 79 15.93 -5.86 -8.90
CA ASP A 79 17.27 -5.59 -9.42
C ASP A 79 17.55 -4.07 -9.39
N HIS A 80 18.56 -3.60 -10.12
CA HIS A 80 18.87 -2.18 -10.20
C HIS A 80 17.77 -1.38 -10.93
N ASP A 81 17.34 -1.87 -12.10
CA ASP A 81 16.37 -1.20 -12.98
C ASP A 81 15.63 -2.25 -13.83
N THR A 82 14.45 -2.68 -13.37
CA THR A 82 13.57 -3.55 -14.15
C THR A 82 12.79 -2.71 -15.16
N GLY A 83 13.51 -2.14 -16.13
CA GLY A 83 12.99 -1.18 -17.11
C GLY A 83 12.65 -1.81 -18.45
N PHE A 84 11.70 -2.75 -18.51
CA PHE A 84 11.16 -3.27 -19.79
C PHE A 84 9.64 -3.55 -19.83
N LEU A 85 8.90 -3.39 -18.73
CA LEU A 85 7.46 -3.76 -18.71
C LEU A 85 6.58 -2.64 -18.13
N GLY A 86 6.27 -1.68 -19.01
CA GLY A 86 5.02 -0.90 -18.98
C GLY A 86 4.97 0.24 -17.96
N CYS A 87 5.53 1.40 -18.35
CA CYS A 87 4.98 2.69 -17.94
C CYS A 87 3.75 2.94 -18.84
N THR A 88 2.58 2.48 -18.40
CA THR A 88 1.30 2.95 -18.97
C THR A 88 0.67 3.86 -17.93
N ASP A 89 0.53 5.12 -18.31
CA ASP A 89 -0.07 6.18 -17.53
C ASP A 89 -1.50 5.84 -17.09
N TYR A 90 -1.87 6.44 -15.96
CA TYR A 90 -3.14 6.32 -15.27
C TYR A 90 -4.38 6.52 -16.16
N GLN A 91 -4.97 5.43 -16.65
CA GLN A 91 -6.42 5.30 -16.86
C GLN A 91 -6.82 3.83 -16.58
N GLU A 92 -7.20 3.53 -15.34
CA GLU A 92 -7.97 2.31 -15.03
C GLU A 92 -9.40 2.48 -15.56
N GLU A 93 -9.59 2.27 -16.86
CA GLU A 93 -10.89 1.84 -17.40
C GLU A 93 -10.92 0.30 -17.40
N GLU A 94 -11.12 -0.31 -16.23
CA GLU A 94 -11.64 -1.68 -16.17
C GLU A 94 -13.14 -1.60 -16.44
N LYS A 95 -13.55 -1.97 -17.65
CA LYS A 95 -14.97 -2.19 -17.97
C LYS A 95 -15.52 -3.33 -17.13
N GLU A 96 -16.60 -3.05 -16.41
CA GLU A 96 -17.42 -4.06 -15.75
C GLU A 96 -17.99 -5.02 -16.80
N THR A 97 -17.59 -6.28 -16.74
CA THR A 97 -18.45 -7.38 -17.19
C THR A 97 -18.42 -8.49 -16.16
N ASP A 98 -19.59 -8.66 -15.56
CA ASP A 98 -20.01 -9.71 -14.65
C ASP A 98 -19.94 -11.08 -15.37
N THR A 99 -19.08 -12.00 -14.89
CA THR A 99 -19.18 -13.48 -14.95
C THR A 99 -17.89 -14.13 -14.46
N GLY A 100 -18.00 -15.31 -13.83
CA GLY A 100 -16.94 -16.06 -13.14
C GLY A 100 -15.76 -16.56 -14.00
N PRO A 101 -14.90 -17.44 -13.43
CA PRO A 101 -13.47 -17.43 -13.68
C PRO A 101 -13.10 -18.03 -15.04
N ALA A 102 -12.51 -17.20 -15.91
CA ALA A 102 -11.82 -17.65 -17.12
C ALA A 102 -10.31 -17.50 -16.94
N TRP A 103 -9.64 -18.62 -16.72
CA TRP A 103 -8.22 -18.77 -17.01
C TRP A 103 -7.95 -18.55 -18.50
N ALA A 104 -6.69 -18.19 -18.80
CA ALA A 104 -6.08 -17.97 -20.11
C ALA A 104 -6.21 -16.55 -20.66
N ASN A 105 -5.19 -15.74 -20.36
CA ASN A 105 -4.39 -15.13 -21.41
C ASN A 105 -2.93 -15.17 -20.97
N SER A 106 -2.27 -16.27 -21.37
CA SER A 106 -0.82 -16.34 -21.44
C SER A 106 -0.39 -15.36 -22.53
N SER A 107 -0.02 -14.14 -22.10
CA SER A 107 0.71 -13.22 -22.96
C SER A 107 2.11 -13.80 -23.12
N LEU A 108 2.29 -14.57 -24.19
CA LEU A 108 3.57 -15.08 -24.64
C LEU A 108 4.41 -13.87 -25.08
N VAL A 109 5.17 -13.31 -24.13
CA VAL A 109 6.10 -12.21 -24.42
C VAL A 109 7.28 -12.82 -25.16
N SER A 110 7.52 -12.30 -26.36
CA SER A 110 8.66 -12.59 -27.22
C SER A 110 9.97 -12.62 -26.42
N LEU A 111 10.60 -13.80 -26.38
CA LEU A 111 12.03 -13.93 -26.05
C LEU A 111 12.78 -13.08 -27.07
N ASP A 112 13.41 -11.99 -26.64
CA ASP A 112 14.64 -11.40 -27.21
C ASP A 112 14.85 -9.94 -26.73
N ALA A 113 14.96 -9.77 -25.41
CA ALA A 113 15.71 -8.68 -24.75
C ALA A 113 16.09 -9.23 -23.38
N GLY A 114 17.39 -9.29 -23.06
CA GLY A 114 17.94 -10.03 -21.91
C GLY A 114 17.06 -9.96 -20.67
N GLU A 115 16.57 -11.12 -20.22
CA GLU A 115 15.72 -11.22 -19.03
C GLU A 115 16.47 -10.60 -17.85
N GLY A 116 15.91 -9.53 -17.25
CA GLY A 116 16.54 -8.87 -16.10
C GLY A 116 16.72 -9.86 -14.95
N ASP A 117 17.81 -9.70 -14.18
CA ASP A 117 18.21 -10.64 -13.12
C ASP A 117 17.05 -10.95 -12.17
N ALA A 118 16.28 -9.93 -11.77
CA ALA A 118 15.13 -10.10 -10.88
C ALA A 118 14.05 -11.06 -11.44
N LEU A 119 13.82 -11.04 -12.75
CA LEU A 119 12.82 -11.92 -13.39
C LEU A 119 13.30 -13.38 -13.42
N LEU A 120 14.59 -13.58 -13.71
CA LEU A 120 15.21 -14.90 -13.67
C LEU A 120 15.12 -15.49 -12.25
N HIS A 121 15.46 -14.69 -11.24
CA HIS A 121 15.33 -15.07 -9.83
C HIS A 121 13.88 -15.39 -9.46
N ALA A 122 12.93 -14.57 -9.88
CA ALA A 122 11.52 -14.78 -9.56
C ALA A 122 11.01 -16.12 -10.12
N ARG A 123 11.38 -16.49 -11.35
CA ARG A 123 11.02 -17.80 -11.95
C ARG A 123 11.58 -18.98 -11.16
N ASN A 124 12.83 -18.87 -10.69
CA ASN A 124 13.45 -19.92 -9.88
C ASN A 124 12.76 -20.11 -8.52
N LEU A 125 12.16 -19.04 -7.98
CA LEU A 125 11.47 -19.03 -6.70
C LEU A 125 10.02 -19.54 -6.77
N GLU A 126 9.36 -19.49 -7.94
CA GLU A 126 7.96 -19.89 -8.11
C GLU A 126 7.64 -21.29 -7.59
N GLN A 127 8.58 -22.23 -7.71
CA GLN A 127 8.39 -23.61 -7.26
C GLN A 127 8.41 -23.76 -5.72
N TYR A 128 8.94 -22.76 -5.01
CA TYR A 128 9.05 -22.76 -3.55
C TYR A 128 7.94 -21.93 -2.88
N THR A 129 7.23 -21.08 -3.61
CA THR A 129 6.20 -20.20 -3.05
C THR A 129 4.79 -20.69 -3.34
N ARG A 130 3.88 -20.49 -2.37
CA ARG A 130 2.43 -20.71 -2.59
C ARG A 130 1.74 -19.51 -3.25
N TYR A 131 2.29 -18.32 -3.03
CA TYR A 131 1.81 -17.07 -3.60
C TYR A 131 2.72 -16.63 -4.74
N PRO A 132 2.18 -15.86 -5.72
CA PRO A 132 2.98 -15.32 -6.81
C PRO A 132 4.21 -14.57 -6.33
N VAL A 133 5.34 -14.77 -7.00
CA VAL A 133 6.55 -13.98 -6.76
C VAL A 133 6.39 -12.62 -7.44
N LEU A 134 6.63 -11.54 -6.69
CA LEU A 134 6.44 -10.18 -7.17
C LEU A 134 7.78 -9.58 -7.63
N VAL A 135 7.86 -9.13 -8.88
CA VAL A 135 9.02 -8.38 -9.39
C VAL A 135 8.72 -6.89 -9.30
N LEU A 136 9.61 -6.14 -8.64
CA LEU A 136 9.47 -4.70 -8.46
C LEU A 136 9.73 -3.94 -9.76
N LYS A 137 8.70 -3.29 -10.31
CA LYS A 137 8.84 -2.48 -11.52
C LYS A 137 9.76 -1.29 -11.29
N GLY A 138 10.66 -1.05 -12.26
CA GLY A 138 11.68 0.00 -12.18
C GLY A 138 12.79 -0.27 -11.15
N GLY A 139 12.81 -1.46 -10.55
CA GLY A 139 13.86 -1.92 -9.63
C GLY A 139 14.11 -1.00 -8.43
N TYR A 140 15.30 -1.12 -7.88
CA TYR A 140 15.77 -0.30 -6.78
C TYR A 140 15.79 1.19 -7.14
N LYS A 141 16.18 1.54 -8.37
CA LYS A 141 16.33 2.92 -8.82
C LYS A 141 15.03 3.71 -8.73
N LEU A 142 13.92 3.15 -9.22
CA LEU A 142 12.62 3.84 -9.14
C LEU A 142 12.11 3.92 -7.70
N PHE A 143 12.20 2.81 -6.95
CA PHE A 143 11.75 2.78 -5.56
C PHE A 143 12.53 3.75 -4.67
N SER A 144 13.85 3.80 -4.80
CA SER A 144 14.73 4.69 -4.04
C SER A 144 14.52 6.17 -4.38
N ALA A 145 14.07 6.49 -5.60
CA ALA A 145 13.70 7.84 -6.00
C ALA A 145 12.38 8.28 -5.37
N CYS A 146 11.38 7.40 -5.34
CA CYS A 146 10.06 7.69 -4.76
C CYS A 146 10.08 7.67 -3.22
N TYR A 147 10.78 6.72 -2.61
CA TYR A 147 10.74 6.42 -1.18
C TYR A 147 12.15 6.41 -0.57
N HIS A 148 12.90 7.49 -0.77
CA HIS A 148 14.29 7.61 -0.32
C HIS A 148 14.49 7.38 1.18
N PHE A 149 13.46 7.60 2.00
CA PHE A 149 13.45 7.43 3.46
C PHE A 149 13.27 5.97 3.91
N LEU A 150 12.98 5.04 2.99
CA LEU A 150 12.96 3.59 3.23
C LEU A 150 14.25 2.89 2.79
N LYS A 151 15.29 3.66 2.50
CA LYS A 151 16.63 3.14 2.20
C LYS A 151 17.38 2.85 3.50
N SER A 152 18.11 1.73 3.52
CA SER A 152 19.02 1.38 4.60
C SER A 152 20.41 1.05 4.06
N GLN A 153 21.41 1.16 4.95
CA GLN A 153 22.76 0.62 4.78
C GLN A 153 23.02 -0.55 5.75
N LYS A 154 22.16 -0.71 6.75
CA LYS A 154 22.22 -1.78 7.73
C LYS A 154 21.12 -2.78 7.44
N THR A 155 21.49 -4.04 7.34
CA THR A 155 20.50 -5.10 7.18
C THR A 155 19.80 -5.32 8.52
N LEU A 156 18.54 -4.90 8.60
CA LEU A 156 17.71 -5.09 9.80
C LEU A 156 17.27 -6.55 9.86
N TRP A 157 17.91 -7.35 10.71
CA TRP A 157 17.61 -8.77 10.86
C TRP A 157 17.06 -9.11 12.24
N MET A 158 17.40 -8.32 13.26
CA MET A 158 17.01 -8.68 14.62
C MET A 158 15.54 -8.31 14.85
N PRO A 159 14.73 -9.20 15.44
CA PRO A 159 13.35 -8.89 15.80
C PRO A 159 13.19 -7.58 16.59
N GLN A 160 14.18 -7.25 17.43
CA GLN A 160 14.24 -6.00 18.18
C GLN A 160 14.36 -4.76 17.28
N GLU A 161 15.16 -4.83 16.21
CA GLU A 161 15.30 -3.74 15.25
C GLU A 161 13.99 -3.53 14.47
N LEU A 162 13.38 -4.64 14.02
CA LEU A 162 12.08 -4.63 13.33
C LEU A 162 10.94 -4.15 14.23
N ASP A 163 11.00 -4.41 15.54
CA ASP A 163 10.04 -3.90 16.53
C ASP A 163 10.15 -2.38 16.69
N THR A 164 11.35 -1.81 16.53
CA THR A 164 11.56 -0.36 16.61
C THR A 164 11.14 0.39 15.34
N PHE A 165 11.09 -0.29 14.20
CA PHE A 165 10.64 0.30 12.95
C PHE A 165 9.24 0.90 13.12
N GLN A 166 9.11 2.19 12.84
CA GLN A 166 7.82 2.89 12.80
C GLN A 166 7.32 2.90 11.36
N PRO A 167 6.23 2.17 11.04
CA PRO A 167 5.65 2.19 9.71
C PRO A 167 5.10 3.58 9.38
N TYR A 168 5.27 4.00 8.14
CA TYR A 168 4.63 5.19 7.60
C TYR A 168 3.13 4.95 7.36
N PRO A 169 2.31 6.02 7.24
CA PRO A 169 0.96 5.91 6.71
C PRO A 169 0.94 5.20 5.35
N VAL A 170 -0.12 4.43 5.08
CA VAL A 170 -0.28 3.82 3.76
C VAL A 170 -0.59 4.90 2.73
N GLU A 171 -0.10 4.71 1.52
CA GLU A 171 -0.29 5.60 0.40
C GLU A 171 -1.52 5.18 -0.40
N ILE A 172 -2.51 6.06 -0.46
CA ILE A 172 -3.79 5.85 -1.13
C ILE A 172 -3.71 6.40 -2.54
N LEU A 173 -3.34 7.67 -2.71
CA LEU A 173 -3.04 8.27 -4.01
C LEU A 173 -1.56 8.64 -4.07
N PRO A 174 -0.87 8.33 -5.19
CA PRO A 174 0.57 8.53 -5.33
C PRO A 174 1.01 9.95 -4.97
N ALA A 175 1.89 10.07 -3.98
CA ALA A 175 2.46 11.29 -3.42
C ALA A 175 1.45 12.36 -2.98
N LYS A 176 0.16 11.99 -2.84
CA LYS A 176 -0.95 12.94 -2.71
C LYS A 176 -1.85 12.67 -1.52
N LEU A 177 -2.27 11.42 -1.33
CA LEU A 177 -3.21 11.06 -0.26
C LEU A 177 -2.68 9.88 0.53
N TYR A 178 -2.57 10.07 1.84
CA TYR A 178 -2.12 9.06 2.79
C TYR A 178 -3.22 8.78 3.83
N MET A 179 -3.22 7.55 4.37
CA MET A 179 -4.10 7.14 5.44
C MET A 179 -3.31 6.53 6.60
N GLY A 180 -3.53 7.03 7.81
CA GLY A 180 -2.72 6.63 8.96
C GLY A 180 -3.45 6.72 10.30
N ASN A 181 -2.67 6.62 11.37
CA ASN A 181 -3.13 6.74 12.75
C ASN A 181 -2.57 8.00 13.44
N PHE A 182 -3.01 8.24 14.67
CA PHE A 182 -2.59 9.41 15.45
C PHE A 182 -1.07 9.47 15.67
N LYS A 183 -0.42 8.34 15.93
CA LYS A 183 1.03 8.27 16.18
C LYS A 183 1.81 8.69 14.94
N GLN A 184 1.43 8.17 13.79
CA GLN A 184 2.05 8.51 12.50
C GLN A 184 1.82 9.98 12.13
N ALA A 185 0.61 10.49 12.37
CA ALA A 185 0.31 11.89 12.13
C ALA A 185 1.17 12.80 13.01
N SER A 186 1.40 12.44 14.27
CA SER A 186 2.17 13.25 15.23
C SER A 186 3.68 13.25 15.00
N ASP A 187 4.18 12.40 14.11
CA ASP A 187 5.61 12.28 13.82
C ASP A 187 6.06 13.32 12.79
N LYS A 188 6.92 14.25 13.22
CA LYS A 188 7.44 15.34 12.38
C LYS A 188 8.33 14.84 11.24
N GLN A 189 9.02 13.71 11.43
CA GLN A 189 9.87 13.13 10.40
C GLN A 189 9.00 12.53 9.29
N ILE A 190 7.93 11.81 9.65
CA ILE A 190 6.94 11.30 8.68
C ILE A 190 6.31 12.45 7.90
N GLN A 191 5.89 13.52 8.57
CA GLN A 191 5.31 14.69 7.90
C GLN A 191 6.29 15.32 6.88
N LYS A 192 7.58 15.40 7.24
CA LYS A 192 8.61 15.96 6.37
C LYS A 192 8.89 15.06 5.17
N ASP A 193 9.07 13.77 5.40
CA ASP A 193 9.44 12.79 4.37
C ASP A 193 8.32 12.61 3.35
N LEU A 194 7.07 12.54 3.80
CA LEU A 194 5.88 12.43 2.94
C LEU A 194 5.37 13.79 2.43
N LYS A 195 6.02 14.89 2.83
CA LYS A 195 5.63 16.27 2.47
C LYS A 195 4.16 16.57 2.78
N ILE A 196 3.67 16.11 3.93
CA ILE A 196 2.29 16.35 4.37
C ILE A 196 2.10 17.85 4.61
N LYS A 197 1.09 18.43 3.94
CA LYS A 197 0.69 19.84 4.05
C LYS A 197 -0.67 20.04 4.68
N ALA A 198 -1.52 19.01 4.67
CA ALA A 198 -2.82 19.07 5.32
C ALA A 198 -3.19 17.77 6.05
N LEU A 199 -4.03 17.92 7.07
CA LEU A 199 -4.53 16.81 7.91
C LEU A 199 -6.05 16.80 7.95
N VAL A 200 -6.63 15.61 7.77
CA VAL A 200 -8.03 15.34 8.08
C VAL A 200 -8.06 14.41 9.28
N ASN A 201 -8.40 14.95 10.45
CA ASN A 201 -8.54 14.17 11.68
C ASN A 201 -10.00 13.81 11.89
N VAL A 202 -10.31 12.51 11.86
CA VAL A 202 -11.64 11.94 12.08
C VAL A 202 -11.67 11.18 13.41
N SER A 203 -11.12 11.78 14.46
CA SER A 203 -11.14 11.23 15.81
C SER A 203 -11.65 12.24 16.82
N GLU A 204 -12.05 11.78 17.99
CA GLU A 204 -12.59 12.66 19.05
C GLU A 204 -11.54 13.64 19.58
N GLN A 205 -10.28 13.20 19.64
CA GLN A 205 -9.20 14.01 20.18
C GLN A 205 -8.70 15.00 19.11
N PRO A 206 -8.68 16.30 19.40
CA PRO A 206 -8.12 17.29 18.49
C PRO A 206 -6.62 17.08 18.34
N VAL A 207 -6.11 17.46 17.17
CA VAL A 207 -4.71 17.29 16.79
C VAL A 207 -4.16 18.66 16.42
N THR A 208 -3.37 19.25 17.32
CA THR A 208 -2.71 20.56 17.10
C THR A 208 -1.33 20.37 16.50
N LEU A 209 -1.28 19.83 15.27
CA LEU A 209 0.00 19.59 14.57
C LEU A 209 0.41 20.72 13.65
N PHE A 210 -0.54 21.47 13.10
CA PHE A 210 -0.27 22.65 12.30
C PHE A 210 -0.76 23.88 13.03
N THR A 211 0.11 24.88 13.12
CA THR A 211 -0.18 26.21 13.68
C THR A 211 -0.78 27.16 12.64
N GLU A 212 -0.74 26.79 11.35
CA GLU A 212 -1.26 27.59 10.26
C GLU A 212 -2.73 27.29 9.98
N GLU A 213 -3.56 28.33 9.88
CA GLU A 213 -4.98 28.21 9.58
C GLU A 213 -5.22 27.55 8.22
N GLY A 214 -6.27 26.73 8.11
CA GLY A 214 -6.69 26.08 6.86
C GLY A 214 -5.93 24.81 6.47
N LYS A 215 -4.91 24.38 7.24
CA LYS A 215 -4.15 23.14 6.98
C LYS A 215 -4.70 21.92 7.72
N SER A 216 -5.67 22.08 8.60
CA SER A 216 -6.27 20.98 9.35
C SER A 216 -7.78 21.06 9.33
N LEU A 217 -8.40 19.93 9.02
CA LEU A 217 -9.82 19.68 9.20
C LEU A 217 -9.99 18.68 10.33
N HIS A 218 -10.70 19.06 11.40
CA HIS A 218 -11.03 18.15 12.49
C HIS A 218 -12.53 17.88 12.50
N ILE A 219 -12.88 16.60 12.35
CA ILE A 219 -14.23 16.06 12.43
C ILE A 219 -14.28 15.15 13.66
N SER A 220 -14.85 15.67 14.75
CA SER A 220 -14.95 14.94 16.02
C SER A 220 -16.08 13.90 15.94
N VAL A 221 -15.71 12.63 15.72
CA VAL A 221 -16.65 11.51 15.58
C VAL A 221 -16.15 10.31 16.40
N PRO A 222 -16.99 9.73 17.28
CA PRO A 222 -16.64 8.52 18.03
C PRO A 222 -16.53 7.29 17.10
N ASP A 223 -15.74 6.29 17.48
CA ASP A 223 -15.68 5.00 16.77
C ASP A 223 -16.78 4.07 17.28
N SER A 224 -18.04 4.42 17.01
CA SER A 224 -19.20 3.59 17.40
C SER A 224 -20.10 3.33 16.19
N LEU A 225 -21.01 2.37 16.32
CA LEU A 225 -21.94 1.98 15.25
C LEU A 225 -22.95 3.09 14.95
N GLU A 226 -23.28 3.89 15.94
CA GLU A 226 -24.30 4.96 15.90
C GLU A 226 -23.71 6.31 15.50
N ALA A 227 -22.38 6.41 15.36
CA ALA A 227 -21.69 7.65 15.06
C ALA A 227 -21.99 8.11 13.63
N ASP A 228 -22.35 9.38 13.45
CA ASP A 228 -22.58 9.97 12.13
C ASP A 228 -21.30 10.54 11.55
N LEU A 229 -20.79 9.91 10.49
CA LEU A 229 -19.73 10.45 9.66
C LEU A 229 -20.24 10.91 8.28
N PHE A 230 -21.41 10.43 7.88
CA PHE A 230 -22.08 10.73 6.61
C PHE A 230 -22.23 12.23 6.39
N SER A 231 -22.72 12.96 7.39
CA SER A 231 -22.91 14.42 7.32
C SER A 231 -21.61 15.19 7.01
N SER A 232 -20.45 14.57 7.26
CA SER A 232 -19.13 15.16 7.03
C SER A 232 -18.49 14.76 5.70
N PHE A 233 -19.02 13.78 4.98
CA PHE A 233 -18.43 13.29 3.71
C PHE A 233 -18.23 14.39 2.66
N PRO A 234 -19.18 15.32 2.41
CA PRO A 234 -18.97 16.41 1.46
C PRO A 234 -17.82 17.33 1.88
N THR A 235 -17.79 17.72 3.16
CA THR A 235 -16.77 18.62 3.73
C THR A 235 -15.39 17.99 3.68
N ILE A 236 -15.26 16.72 4.06
CA ILE A 236 -14.01 15.96 3.98
C ILE A 236 -13.53 15.89 2.53
N SER A 237 -14.42 15.54 1.60
CA SER A 237 -14.04 15.34 0.21
C SER A 237 -13.58 16.64 -0.44
N HIS A 238 -14.33 17.73 -0.22
CA HIS A 238 -13.97 19.05 -0.72
C HIS A 238 -12.65 19.56 -0.14
N PHE A 239 -12.42 19.34 1.17
CA PHE A 239 -11.16 19.73 1.80
C PHE A 239 -9.97 18.97 1.22
N ILE A 240 -10.11 17.65 1.00
CA ILE A 240 -9.03 16.87 0.38
C ILE A 240 -8.72 17.42 -1.01
N ASP A 241 -9.73 17.59 -1.87
CA ASP A 241 -9.53 18.11 -3.23
C ASP A 241 -8.84 19.48 -3.24
N ALA A 242 -9.24 20.39 -2.35
CA ALA A 242 -8.65 21.72 -2.26
C ALA A 242 -7.17 21.71 -1.83
N GLN A 243 -6.72 20.66 -1.12
CA GLN A 243 -5.36 20.56 -0.59
C GLN A 243 -4.42 19.71 -1.46
N LEU A 244 -4.96 18.87 -2.35
CA LEU A 244 -4.15 17.98 -3.20
C LEU A 244 -3.19 18.70 -4.15
N ASP A 245 -3.48 19.95 -4.53
CA ASP A 245 -2.61 20.78 -5.36
C ASP A 245 -1.52 21.52 -4.54
N VAL A 246 -1.74 21.68 -3.24
CA VAL A 246 -0.80 22.34 -2.32
C VAL A 246 0.26 21.35 -1.82
N GLY A 247 -0.14 20.12 -1.56
CA GLY A 247 0.75 19.05 -1.15
C GLY A 247 0.01 17.81 -0.67
N ALA A 248 0.72 16.91 -0.01
CA ALA A 248 0.12 15.66 0.44
C ALA A 248 -0.85 15.88 1.62
N VAL A 249 -1.96 15.14 1.59
CA VAL A 249 -2.99 15.14 2.64
C VAL A 249 -2.91 13.82 3.41
N LEU A 250 -2.95 13.88 4.73
CA LEU A 250 -3.03 12.71 5.59
C LEU A 250 -4.41 12.64 6.27
N VAL A 251 -5.16 11.58 5.97
CA VAL A 251 -6.42 11.25 6.65
C VAL A 251 -6.13 10.30 7.80
N LEU A 252 -6.52 10.67 9.03
CA LEU A 252 -6.22 9.88 10.21
C LEU A 252 -7.42 9.72 11.15
N SER A 253 -7.33 8.67 11.96
CA SER A 253 -8.14 8.46 13.16
C SER A 253 -7.23 7.92 14.26
N SER A 254 -7.79 7.50 15.40
CA SER A 254 -7.00 6.98 16.52
C SER A 254 -6.11 5.80 16.10
N LEU A 255 -6.68 4.80 15.42
CA LEU A 255 -5.99 3.57 15.00
C LEU A 255 -5.75 3.47 13.50
N GLY A 256 -6.42 4.31 12.70
CA GLY A 256 -6.30 4.24 11.24
C GLY A 256 -6.98 3.03 10.60
N ILE A 257 -8.02 2.47 11.22
CA ILE A 257 -8.67 1.19 10.80
C ILE A 257 -10.12 1.36 10.30
N SER A 258 -10.93 2.14 11.03
CA SER A 258 -12.37 2.29 10.80
C SER A 258 -12.70 3.67 10.23
N ARG A 259 -12.85 4.70 11.09
CA ARG A 259 -13.23 6.08 10.69
C ARG A 259 -12.43 6.67 9.53
N SER A 260 -11.09 6.60 9.59
CA SER A 260 -10.23 7.15 8.52
C SER A 260 -10.38 6.38 7.21
N SER A 261 -10.61 5.07 7.27
CA SER A 261 -10.90 4.25 6.11
C SER A 261 -12.25 4.60 5.50
N THR A 262 -13.27 4.79 6.33
CA THR A 262 -14.58 5.30 5.90
C THR A 262 -14.45 6.65 5.19
N ALA A 263 -13.79 7.62 5.82
CA ALA A 263 -13.58 8.94 5.24
C ALA A 263 -12.79 8.90 3.91
N THR A 264 -11.77 8.05 3.83
CA THR A 264 -10.97 7.85 2.62
C THR A 264 -11.80 7.22 1.50
N MET A 265 -12.64 6.22 1.79
CA MET A 265 -13.54 5.63 0.79
C MET A 265 -14.59 6.63 0.31
N ALA A 266 -15.19 7.40 1.22
CA ALA A 266 -16.15 8.45 0.86
C ALA A 266 -15.53 9.46 -0.13
N TYR A 267 -14.27 9.82 0.09
CA TYR A 267 -13.50 10.65 -0.84
C TYR A 267 -13.28 9.99 -2.20
N LEU A 268 -12.80 8.74 -2.22
CA LEU A 268 -12.58 7.99 -3.47
C LEU A 268 -13.88 7.85 -4.28
N MET A 269 -15.00 7.64 -3.61
CA MET A 269 -16.31 7.57 -4.27
C MET A 269 -16.73 8.93 -4.85
N HIS A 270 -16.54 10.01 -4.10
CA HIS A 270 -16.91 11.36 -4.51
C HIS A 270 -16.05 11.89 -5.66
N SER A 271 -14.73 11.94 -5.46
CA SER A 271 -13.81 12.65 -6.35
C SER A 271 -13.17 11.73 -7.38
N CYS A 272 -12.95 10.46 -7.07
CA CYS A 272 -12.43 9.46 -8.03
C CYS A 272 -13.52 8.63 -8.72
N ARG A 273 -14.81 8.91 -8.45
CA ARG A 273 -15.97 8.23 -9.06
C ARG A 273 -15.93 6.71 -8.91
N PHE A 274 -15.49 6.23 -7.74
CA PHE A 274 -15.55 4.81 -7.42
C PHE A 274 -16.95 4.44 -6.91
N SER A 275 -17.40 3.22 -7.23
CA SER A 275 -18.43 2.55 -6.42
C SER A 275 -17.86 2.21 -5.05
N LEU A 276 -18.73 1.96 -4.06
CA LEU A 276 -18.33 1.48 -2.75
C LEU A 276 -17.54 0.17 -2.86
N GLN A 277 -17.99 -0.77 -3.70
CA GLN A 277 -17.25 -2.02 -3.94
C GLN A 277 -15.84 -1.75 -4.48
N ARG A 278 -15.68 -0.85 -5.46
CA ARG A 278 -14.37 -0.50 -6.03
C ARG A 278 -13.49 0.19 -4.98
N ALA A 279 -14.03 1.17 -4.25
CA ALA A 279 -13.31 1.87 -3.19
C ALA A 279 -12.86 0.92 -2.07
N TRP A 280 -13.70 -0.03 -1.69
CA TRP A 280 -13.38 -1.05 -0.70
C TRP A 280 -12.24 -1.96 -1.16
N LYS A 281 -12.36 -2.55 -2.36
CA LYS A 281 -11.33 -3.42 -2.95
C LYS A 281 -10.00 -2.67 -3.11
N TYR A 282 -10.06 -1.41 -3.55
CA TYR A 282 -8.88 -0.56 -3.69
C TYR A 282 -8.19 -0.29 -2.35
N LEU A 283 -8.96 0.19 -1.36
CA LEU A 283 -8.40 0.56 -0.06
C LEU A 283 -7.91 -0.67 0.71
N LEU A 284 -8.55 -1.83 0.55
CA LEU A 284 -8.10 -3.09 1.14
C LEU A 284 -6.73 -3.55 0.59
N LYS A 285 -6.45 -3.31 -0.70
CA LYS A 285 -5.11 -3.55 -1.29
C LYS A 285 -4.06 -2.63 -0.67
N CYS A 286 -4.41 -1.39 -0.34
CA CYS A 286 -3.51 -0.44 0.33
C CYS A 286 -3.35 -0.71 1.84
N LYS A 287 -4.42 -1.12 2.52
CA LYS A 287 -4.51 -1.28 3.98
C LYS A 287 -5.24 -2.58 4.33
N MET A 288 -4.48 -3.64 4.55
CA MET A 288 -5.03 -5.00 4.68
C MET A 288 -5.79 -5.26 5.98
N ASN A 289 -5.62 -4.40 6.99
CA ASN A 289 -6.35 -4.47 8.25
C ASN A 289 -7.42 -3.39 8.39
N MET A 290 -7.78 -2.71 7.30
CA MET A 290 -8.96 -1.86 7.26
C MET A 290 -10.20 -2.67 7.70
N ARG A 291 -11.01 -2.08 8.58
CA ARG A 291 -12.24 -2.69 9.07
C ARG A 291 -13.20 -1.61 9.61
N PRO A 292 -13.90 -0.88 8.74
CA PRO A 292 -14.98 0.01 9.12
C PRO A 292 -16.04 -0.71 9.95
N HIS A 293 -16.66 0.02 10.87
CA HIS A 293 -17.85 -0.46 11.56
C HIS A 293 -19.03 -0.60 10.60
N ARG A 294 -19.96 -1.52 10.91
CA ARG A 294 -21.13 -1.79 10.08
C ARG A 294 -21.98 -0.54 9.81
N GLY A 295 -22.21 0.29 10.82
CA GLY A 295 -22.92 1.57 10.65
C GLY A 295 -22.23 2.52 9.68
N PHE A 296 -20.89 2.50 9.60
CA PHE A 296 -20.16 3.28 8.60
C PHE A 296 -20.25 2.69 7.19
N VAL A 297 -20.32 1.36 7.06
CA VAL A 297 -20.58 0.71 5.76
C VAL A 297 -21.96 1.10 5.24
N GLU A 298 -22.97 1.12 6.10
CA GLU A 298 -24.32 1.56 5.75
C GLU A 298 -24.35 3.03 5.32
N GLN A 299 -23.61 3.90 6.02
CA GLN A 299 -23.44 5.30 5.63
C GLN A 299 -22.73 5.45 4.28
N LEU A 300 -21.71 4.63 3.99
CA LEU A 300 -21.06 4.62 2.67
C LEU A 300 -22.02 4.14 1.57
N SER A 301 -22.89 3.17 1.84
CA SER A 301 -23.92 2.74 0.88
C SER A 301 -24.92 3.86 0.61
N ALA A 302 -25.36 4.57 1.65
CA ALA A 302 -26.20 5.76 1.49
C ALA A 302 -25.48 6.86 0.67
N TRP A 303 -24.16 6.98 0.83
CA TRP A 303 -23.35 7.95 0.09
C TRP A 303 -23.21 7.58 -1.39
N GLU A 304 -23.03 6.29 -1.69
CA GLU A 304 -23.07 5.78 -3.07
C GLU A 304 -24.40 6.13 -3.73
N ASN A 305 -25.52 5.87 -3.03
CA ASN A 305 -26.85 6.20 -3.52
C ASN A 305 -27.05 7.72 -3.74
N GLN A 306 -26.49 8.56 -2.87
CA GLN A 306 -26.52 10.02 -3.06
C GLN A 306 -25.71 10.48 -4.28
N ILE A 307 -24.58 9.83 -4.59
CA ILE A 307 -23.71 10.20 -5.73
C ILE A 307 -24.28 9.70 -7.06
N TYR A 308 -24.78 8.45 -7.11
CA TYR A 308 -25.17 7.77 -8.35
C TYR A 308 -26.68 7.65 -8.57
N GLY A 309 -27.50 7.94 -7.56
CA GLY A 309 -28.96 7.83 -7.62
C GLY A 309 -29.51 6.40 -7.48
N CYS A 310 -28.64 5.39 -7.40
CA CYS A 310 -28.99 4.02 -7.05
C CYS A 310 -27.82 3.35 -6.28
N PRO A 311 -28.10 2.40 -5.37
CA PRO A 311 -27.05 1.58 -4.77
C PRO A 311 -26.52 0.61 -5.82
N VAL A 312 -25.21 0.67 -6.08
CA VAL A 312 -24.52 -0.24 -7.01
C VAL A 312 -23.97 -1.44 -6.25
N THR A 313 -23.58 -1.23 -4.98
CA THR A 313 -22.93 -2.22 -4.14
C THR A 313 -23.91 -2.87 -3.17
N ASP A 314 -24.00 -4.20 -3.18
CA ASP A 314 -24.69 -4.96 -2.14
C ASP A 314 -23.80 -5.08 -0.89
N VAL A 315 -24.12 -4.27 0.12
CA VAL A 315 -23.41 -4.29 1.41
C VAL A 315 -23.84 -5.42 2.33
N THR A 316 -24.84 -6.25 1.98
CA THR A 316 -25.23 -7.40 2.81
C THR A 316 -24.23 -8.55 2.76
N GLU A 317 -23.29 -8.51 1.81
CA GLU A 317 -22.20 -9.48 1.74
C GLU A 317 -21.33 -9.47 3.02
N PRO A 318 -20.84 -10.64 3.47
CA PRO A 318 -20.09 -10.77 4.72
C PRO A 318 -18.70 -10.11 4.70
N ASN A 319 -18.25 -9.65 3.53
CA ASN A 319 -16.94 -9.06 3.33
C ASN A 319 -16.88 -7.57 3.71
N TYR A 320 -18.02 -6.96 4.07
CA TYR A 320 -18.17 -5.56 4.48
C TYR A 320 -18.48 -5.37 5.97
#